data_AF-A0A3P6TP01-F1
#
_entry.id   AF-A0A3P6TP01-F1
#
_cell.length_a   1.000
_cell.length_b   1.000
_cell.length_c   1.000
_cell.angle_alpha   90.00
_cell.angle_beta   90.00
_cell.angle_gamma   90.00
#
_symmetry.space_group_name_H-M   'P 1'
#
loop_
_entity.id
_entity.type
_entity.pdbx_description
1 polymer ?
#
loop_
_entity_poly.entity_id
_entity_poly.type
_entity_poly.pdbx_seq_one_letter_code
_entity_poly.pdbx_strand_id
1 'polypeptide(L)'
;MPATVPGMKSYLQDAWKHLMVFKSKRAVFKWCIWWALASCGTFQVQNYVQNLWALLQQNDEAYNGITECTATLIGAIVCFFVQYLRIDWVKCGELILWLNSTISAVLLIVMSQTTSAFIAYILYIVFASIYQLLMTAASTNIATELTAASYGLVFGSNTFVALLLQTILTLIVVDEHGLALDIRTQVILQDKLPDD
;
A
#
# COMPACT_ATOMS: atom_id res chain seq x y z
N MET A 1 9.92 25.37 39.89
CA MET A 1 9.93 26.16 38.65
C MET A 1 8.90 25.55 37.71
N PRO A 2 7.94 26.32 37.17
CA PRO A 2 7.01 25.78 36.18
C PRO A 2 7.77 25.57 34.86
N ALA A 3 7.71 24.36 34.30
CA ALA A 3 8.24 24.08 32.98
C ALA A 3 7.49 24.94 31.96
N THR A 4 8.20 25.80 31.22
CA THR A 4 7.60 26.56 30.13
C THR A 4 7.13 25.58 29.07
N VAL A 5 5.81 25.48 28.88
CA VAL A 5 5.21 24.64 27.83
C VAL A 5 5.74 25.15 26.48
N PRO A 6 6.41 24.31 25.68
CA PRO A 6 6.92 24.72 24.39
C PRO A 6 5.78 25.26 23.51
N GLY A 7 6.04 26.34 22.75
CA GLY A 7 5.02 26.91 21.86
C GLY A 7 4.81 26.06 20.60
N MET A 8 3.68 26.23 19.92
CA MET A 8 3.38 25.52 18.65
C MET A 8 4.51 25.64 17.61
N LYS A 9 5.20 26.79 17.57
CA LYS A 9 6.36 27.01 16.69
C LYS A 9 7.54 26.08 17.00
N SER A 10 7.85 25.82 18.27
CA SER A 10 8.96 24.90 18.61
C SER A 10 8.60 23.47 18.26
N TYR A 11 7.36 23.05 18.48
CA TYR A 11 6.89 21.72 18.03
C TYR A 11 6.99 21.54 16.52
N LEU A 12 6.60 22.53 15.72
CA LEU A 12 6.74 22.49 14.26
C LEU A 12 8.21 22.48 13.82
N GLN A 13 9.07 23.25 14.48
CA GLN A 13 10.51 23.25 14.20
C GLN A 13 11.16 21.91 14.54
N ASP A 14 10.77 21.30 15.65
CA ASP A 14 11.30 20.00 16.04
C ASP A 14 10.77 18.91 15.11
N ALA A 15 9.48 18.90 14.79
CA ALA A 15 8.92 18.01 13.76
C ALA A 15 9.66 18.14 12.42
N TRP A 16 9.97 19.36 11.98
CA TRP A 16 10.77 19.60 10.78
C TRP A 16 12.18 19.02 10.88
N LYS A 17 12.87 19.17 12.02
CA LYS A 17 14.19 18.55 12.25
C LYS A 17 14.10 17.02 12.24
N HIS A 18 13.06 16.45 12.84
CA HIS A 18 12.81 15.00 12.86
C HIS A 18 12.50 14.45 11.46
N LEU A 19 11.78 15.20 10.62
CA LEU A 19 11.58 14.86 9.20
C LEU A 19 12.88 14.93 8.40
N MET A 20 13.80 15.81 8.76
CA MET A 20 15.09 15.94 8.09
C MET A 20 16.08 14.80 8.40
N VAL A 21 15.69 13.80 9.21
CA VAL A 21 16.48 12.57 9.42
C VAL A 21 16.82 11.87 8.10
N PHE A 22 15.96 12.01 7.08
CA PHE A 22 16.22 11.50 5.72
C PHE A 22 17.52 12.01 5.09
N LYS A 23 17.99 13.20 5.47
CA LYS A 23 19.26 13.76 4.95
C LYS A 23 20.49 13.06 5.51
N SER A 24 20.39 12.45 6.69
CA SER A 24 21.52 11.81 7.38
C SER A 24 21.57 10.30 7.12
N LYS A 25 20.40 9.64 6.98
CA LYS A 25 20.29 8.18 6.84
C LYS A 25 19.71 7.78 5.48
N ARG A 26 20.57 7.59 4.48
CA ARG A 26 20.17 7.17 3.11
C ARG A 26 19.35 5.87 3.09
N ALA A 27 19.67 4.90 3.95
CA ALA A 27 18.94 3.64 4.04
C ALA A 27 17.47 3.85 4.46
N VAL A 28 17.23 4.67 5.50
CA VAL A 28 15.87 5.00 5.96
C VAL A 28 15.07 5.69 4.86
N PHE A 29 15.70 6.63 4.14
CA PHE A 29 15.05 7.31 3.03
C PHE A 29 14.63 6.35 1.90
N LYS A 30 15.48 5.37 1.53
CA LYS A 30 15.14 4.34 0.54
C LYS A 30 13.93 3.52 0.98
N TRP A 31 13.91 3.06 2.23
CA TRP A 31 12.78 2.31 2.77
C TRP A 31 11.49 3.15 2.78
N CYS A 32 11.57 4.44 3.08
CA CYS A 32 10.42 5.34 3.06
C CYS A 32 9.85 5.58 1.66
N ILE A 33 10.71 5.76 0.66
CA ILE A 33 10.27 5.85 -0.75
C ILE A 33 9.56 4.56 -1.16
N TRP A 34 10.19 3.41 -0.91
CA TRP A 34 9.60 2.12 -1.26
C TRP A 34 8.26 1.90 -0.54
N TRP A 35 8.20 2.22 0.76
CA TRP A 35 6.97 2.12 1.57
C TRP A 35 5.86 2.97 0.97
N ALA A 36 6.13 4.24 0.62
CA ALA A 36 5.12 5.13 0.07
C ALA A 36 4.60 4.67 -1.31
N LEU A 37 5.50 4.19 -2.18
CA LEU A 37 5.14 3.65 -3.49
C LEU A 37 4.34 2.34 -3.37
N ALA A 38 4.77 1.42 -2.50
CA ALA A 38 4.09 0.16 -2.26
C ALA A 38 2.69 0.39 -1.68
N SER A 39 2.55 1.30 -0.70
CA SER A 39 1.24 1.67 -0.16
C SER A 39 0.34 2.31 -1.19
N CYS A 40 0.85 3.24 -2.00
CA CYS A 40 0.09 3.82 -3.12
C CYS A 40 -0.43 2.72 -4.06
N GLY A 41 0.43 1.79 -4.48
CA GLY A 41 0.05 0.68 -5.35
C GLY A 41 -1.04 -0.20 -4.73
N THR A 42 -0.89 -0.57 -3.46
CA THR A 42 -1.89 -1.39 -2.76
C THR A 42 -3.21 -0.67 -2.56
N PHE A 43 -3.20 0.65 -2.27
CA PHE A 43 -4.45 1.43 -2.19
C PHE A 43 -5.19 1.43 -3.53
N GLN A 44 -4.48 1.53 -4.66
CA GLN A 44 -5.13 1.38 -5.96
C GLN A 44 -5.74 0.01 -6.16
N VAL A 45 -5.01 -1.06 -5.82
CA VAL A 45 -5.57 -2.42 -5.89
C VAL A 45 -6.84 -2.53 -5.05
N GLN A 46 -6.83 -2.03 -3.81
CA GLN A 46 -8.00 -2.07 -2.92
C GLN A 46 -9.19 -1.29 -3.47
N ASN A 47 -8.97 -0.14 -4.13
CA ASN A 47 -10.06 0.64 -4.73
C ASN A 47 -10.72 -0.07 -5.92
N TYR A 48 -9.98 -0.88 -6.70
CA TYR A 48 -10.49 -1.46 -7.95
C TYR A 48 -10.74 -2.97 -7.90
N VAL A 49 -10.22 -3.70 -6.91
CA VAL A 49 -10.33 -5.16 -6.85
C VAL A 49 -11.78 -5.64 -6.74
N GLN A 50 -12.63 -4.92 -6.00
CA GLN A 50 -14.06 -5.22 -5.89
C GLN A 50 -14.76 -5.08 -7.25
N ASN A 51 -14.41 -4.06 -8.03
CA ASN A 51 -14.95 -3.85 -9.38
C ASN A 51 -14.49 -4.97 -10.33
N LEU A 52 -13.22 -5.37 -10.24
CA LEU A 52 -12.69 -6.51 -11.01
C LEU A 52 -13.47 -7.79 -10.69
N TRP A 53 -13.65 -8.11 -9.42
CA TRP A 53 -14.39 -9.31 -9.01
C TRP A 53 -15.84 -9.28 -9.47
N ALA A 54 -16.53 -8.14 -9.35
CA ALA A 54 -17.90 -7.99 -9.83
C ALA A 54 -18.04 -8.33 -11.34
N LEU A 55 -17.05 -7.96 -12.16
CA LEU A 55 -17.01 -8.28 -13.58
C LEU A 55 -16.75 -9.78 -13.86
N LEU A 56 -15.97 -10.43 -13.01
CA LEU A 56 -15.62 -11.85 -13.16
C LEU A 56 -16.71 -12.80 -12.63
N GLN A 57 -17.64 -12.29 -11.81
CA GLN A 57 -18.62 -13.08 -11.05
C GLN A 57 -20.05 -12.99 -11.55
N GLN A 58 -20.28 -12.54 -12.78
CA GLN A 58 -21.64 -12.30 -13.27
C GLN A 58 -22.58 -13.52 -13.20
N ASN A 59 -22.04 -14.75 -13.13
CA ASN A 59 -22.81 -15.99 -13.00
C ASN A 59 -22.38 -16.88 -11.82
N ASP A 60 -21.48 -16.42 -10.95
CA ASP A 60 -20.88 -17.20 -9.87
C ASP A 60 -21.18 -16.61 -8.49
N GLU A 61 -21.04 -17.41 -7.44
CA GLU A 61 -21.18 -16.95 -6.05
C GLU A 61 -20.07 -15.96 -5.66
N ALA A 62 -20.44 -14.97 -4.85
CA ALA A 62 -19.54 -13.94 -4.35
C ALA A 62 -18.80 -14.39 -3.08
N TYR A 63 -17.47 -14.54 -3.17
CA TYR A 63 -16.59 -14.89 -2.05
C TYR A 63 -15.65 -13.75 -1.63
N ASN A 64 -15.96 -12.49 -1.98
CA ASN A 64 -15.10 -11.32 -1.74
C ASN A 64 -14.73 -11.18 -0.25
N GLY A 65 -15.73 -11.24 0.64
CA GLY A 65 -15.51 -11.09 2.09
C GLY A 65 -14.68 -12.24 2.69
N ILE A 66 -14.91 -13.48 2.24
CA ILE A 66 -14.11 -14.64 2.67
C ILE A 66 -12.66 -14.48 2.20
N THR A 67 -12.47 -14.02 0.96
CA THR A 67 -11.16 -13.77 0.37
C THR A 67 -10.39 -12.71 1.15
N GLU A 68 -11.01 -11.57 1.48
CA GLU A 68 -10.39 -10.51 2.27
C GLU A 68 -10.07 -10.94 3.70
N CYS A 69 -10.98 -11.67 4.35
CA CYS A 69 -10.74 -12.26 5.67
C CYS A 69 -9.55 -13.22 5.63
N THR A 70 -9.49 -14.07 4.62
CA THR A 70 -8.38 -15.03 4.43
C THR A 70 -7.07 -14.31 4.19
N ALA A 71 -7.05 -13.28 3.33
CA ALA A 71 -5.87 -12.44 3.10
C ALA A 71 -5.39 -11.74 4.38
N THR A 72 -6.33 -11.25 5.20
CA THR A 72 -6.04 -10.61 6.48
C THR A 72 -5.46 -11.61 7.48
N LEU A 73 -6.04 -12.81 7.58
CA LEU A 73 -5.58 -13.86 8.49
C LEU A 73 -4.17 -14.34 8.11
N ILE A 74 -3.95 -14.68 6.84
CA ILE A 74 -2.64 -15.11 6.34
C ILE A 74 -1.62 -14.00 6.54
N GLY A 75 -2.00 -12.76 6.20
CA GLY A 75 -1.16 -11.59 6.41
C GLY A 75 -0.73 -11.40 7.86
N ALA A 76 -1.65 -11.54 8.82
CA ALA A 76 -1.35 -11.50 10.25
C ALA A 76 -0.37 -12.59 10.69
N ILE A 77 -0.59 -13.83 10.23
CA ILE A 77 0.33 -14.97 10.47
C ILE A 77 1.73 -14.63 9.95
N VAL A 78 1.82 -14.16 8.71
CA VAL A 78 3.08 -13.84 8.07
C VAL A 78 3.80 -12.69 8.77
N CYS A 79 3.07 -11.64 9.20
CA CYS A 79 3.63 -10.52 9.98
C CYS A 79 4.19 -11.00 11.32
N PHE A 80 3.50 -11.91 12.01
CA PHE A 80 3.99 -12.51 13.25
C PHE A 80 5.32 -13.25 13.03
N PHE A 81 5.53 -13.87 11.87
CA PHE A 81 6.78 -14.56 11.57
C PHE A 81 7.96 -13.62 11.22
N VAL A 82 7.70 -12.38 10.80
CA VAL A 82 8.76 -11.42 10.40
C VAL A 82 9.79 -11.21 11.51
N GLN A 83 9.37 -11.14 12.78
CA GLN A 83 10.29 -10.94 13.90
C GLN A 83 11.29 -12.09 14.11
N TYR A 84 10.98 -13.29 13.60
CA TYR A 84 11.87 -14.45 13.68
C TYR A 84 12.82 -14.56 12.48
N LEU A 85 12.58 -13.79 11.40
CA LEU A 85 13.44 -13.76 10.23
C LEU A 85 14.75 -13.02 10.56
N ARG A 86 15.85 -13.77 10.70
CA ARG A 86 17.20 -13.21 10.90
C ARG A 86 17.80 -12.73 9.57
N ILE A 87 17.19 -11.72 8.95
CA ILE A 87 17.63 -11.15 7.67
C ILE A 87 18.57 -9.96 7.92
N ASP A 88 19.72 -9.97 7.24
CA ASP A 88 20.59 -8.78 7.15
C ASP A 88 19.99 -7.82 6.10
N TRP A 89 19.13 -6.91 6.58
CA TRP A 89 18.41 -5.96 5.73
C TRP A 89 19.31 -4.93 5.05
N VAL A 90 20.54 -4.72 5.54
CA VAL A 90 21.52 -3.83 4.89
C VAL A 90 22.09 -4.48 3.65
N LYS A 91 22.41 -5.78 3.70
CA LYS A 91 22.97 -6.51 2.55
C LYS A 91 21.89 -7.00 1.58
N CYS A 92 20.82 -7.60 2.11
CA CYS A 92 19.81 -8.30 1.31
C CYS A 92 18.60 -7.42 1.00
N GLY A 93 18.40 -6.30 1.70
CA GLY A 93 17.19 -5.49 1.59
C GLY A 93 16.88 -5.04 0.17
N GLU A 94 17.87 -4.57 -0.58
CA GLU A 94 17.67 -4.10 -1.96
C GLU A 94 17.21 -5.20 -2.90
N LEU A 95 17.84 -6.38 -2.81
CA LEU A 95 17.48 -7.54 -3.61
C LEU A 95 16.08 -8.05 -3.23
N ILE A 96 15.77 -8.12 -1.94
CA ILE A 96 14.46 -8.53 -1.44
C ILE A 96 13.38 -7.56 -1.94
N LEU A 97 13.60 -6.25 -1.84
CA LEU A 97 12.66 -5.25 -2.34
C LEU A 97 12.43 -5.38 -3.84
N TRP A 98 13.50 -5.51 -4.62
CA TRP A 98 13.41 -5.62 -6.07
C TRP A 98 12.69 -6.90 -6.52
N LEU A 99 13.07 -8.06 -5.97
CA LEU A 99 12.45 -9.34 -6.29
C LEU A 99 10.97 -9.33 -5.92
N ASN A 100 10.63 -8.87 -4.72
CA ASN A 100 9.25 -8.87 -4.29
C ASN A 100 8.40 -7.85 -5.06
N SER A 101 8.91 -6.65 -5.34
CA SER A 101 8.20 -5.69 -6.18
C SER A 101 7.96 -6.24 -7.59
N THR A 102 8.92 -6.99 -8.14
CA THR A 102 8.77 -7.67 -9.44
C THR A 102 7.70 -8.76 -9.38
N ILE A 103 7.73 -9.62 -8.34
CA ILE A 103 6.73 -10.67 -8.13
C ILE A 103 5.34 -10.05 -7.97
N SER A 104 5.19 -9.01 -7.14
CA SER A 104 3.93 -8.30 -6.95
C SER A 104 3.42 -7.68 -8.25
N ALA A 105 4.29 -7.06 -9.06
CA ALA A 105 3.90 -6.54 -10.37
C ALA A 105 3.40 -7.64 -11.31
N VAL A 106 4.09 -8.78 -11.38
CA VAL A 106 3.66 -9.93 -12.18
C VAL A 106 2.33 -10.48 -11.69
N LEU A 107 2.14 -10.65 -10.38
CA LEU A 107 0.87 -11.11 -9.80
C LEU A 107 -0.29 -10.18 -10.19
N LEU A 108 -0.08 -8.86 -10.12
CA LEU A 108 -1.11 -7.88 -10.50
C LEU A 108 -1.42 -7.91 -12.00
N ILE A 109 -0.41 -8.06 -12.86
CA ILE A 109 -0.61 -8.20 -14.30
C ILE A 109 -1.38 -9.50 -14.62
N VAL A 110 -1.03 -10.61 -13.98
CA VAL A 110 -1.76 -11.87 -14.19
C VAL A 110 -3.20 -11.75 -13.66
N MET A 111 -3.39 -11.09 -12.51
CA MET A 111 -4.70 -10.87 -11.92
C MET A 111 -5.58 -9.98 -12.81
N SER A 112 -5.02 -8.97 -13.48
CA SER A 112 -5.79 -8.10 -14.38
C SER A 112 -6.20 -8.77 -15.69
N GLN A 113 -5.47 -9.80 -16.12
CA GLN A 113 -5.75 -10.53 -17.36
C GLN A 113 -6.59 -11.80 -17.16
N THR A 114 -6.85 -12.19 -15.91
CA THR A 114 -7.60 -13.42 -15.62
C THR A 114 -9.09 -13.23 -15.90
N THR A 115 -9.74 -14.30 -16.36
CA THR A 115 -11.20 -14.35 -16.57
C THR A 115 -11.93 -15.17 -15.50
N SER A 116 -11.20 -15.79 -14.58
CA SER A 116 -11.75 -16.60 -13.49
C SER A 116 -11.69 -15.84 -12.17
N ALA A 117 -12.85 -15.65 -11.53
CA ALA A 117 -12.94 -15.03 -10.21
C ALA A 117 -12.11 -15.80 -9.16
N PHE A 118 -12.15 -17.14 -9.21
CA PHE A 118 -11.38 -17.98 -8.29
C PHE A 118 -9.86 -17.74 -8.41
N ILE A 119 -9.33 -17.66 -9.63
CA ILE A 119 -7.91 -17.36 -9.84
C ILE A 119 -7.58 -15.94 -9.34
N ALA A 120 -8.45 -14.96 -9.60
CA ALA A 120 -8.27 -13.60 -9.11
C ALA A 120 -8.19 -13.53 -7.57
N TYR A 121 -9.00 -14.32 -6.86
CA TYR A 121 -8.96 -14.41 -5.40
C TYR A 121 -7.65 -14.97 -4.87
N ILE A 122 -7.16 -16.06 -5.44
CA ILE A 122 -5.89 -16.65 -5.03
C ILE A 122 -4.74 -15.67 -5.26
N LEU A 123 -4.70 -15.02 -6.42
CA LEU A 123 -3.69 -14.02 -6.73
C LEU A 123 -3.74 -12.83 -5.77
N TYR A 124 -4.93 -12.33 -5.43
CA TYR A 124 -5.11 -11.27 -4.46
C TYR A 124 -4.59 -11.67 -3.07
N ILE A 125 -4.94 -12.87 -2.58
CA ILE A 125 -4.47 -13.37 -1.27
C ILE A 125 -2.95 -13.43 -1.23
N VAL A 126 -2.32 -13.95 -2.28
CA VAL A 126 -0.84 -14.05 -2.36
C VAL A 126 -0.21 -12.65 -2.40
N PHE A 127 -0.72 -11.75 -3.25
CA PHE A 127 -0.25 -10.37 -3.33
C PHE A 127 -0.38 -9.64 -1.97
N ALA A 128 -1.54 -9.72 -1.33
CA ALA A 128 -1.81 -9.09 -0.04
C ALA A 128 -0.88 -9.62 1.06
N SER A 129 -0.60 -10.91 1.06
CA SER A 129 0.31 -11.54 2.03
C SER A 129 1.75 -11.08 1.84
N ILE A 130 2.24 -11.00 0.60
CA ILE A 130 3.57 -10.47 0.27
C ILE A 130 3.69 -9.01 0.69
N TYR A 131 2.68 -8.20 0.37
CA TYR A 131 2.63 -6.79 0.76
C TYR A 131 2.71 -6.63 2.29
N GLN A 132 1.88 -7.34 3.06
CA GLN A 132 1.88 -7.23 4.52
C GLN A 132 3.22 -7.64 5.15
N LEU A 133 3.87 -8.70 4.64
CA LEU A 133 5.20 -9.10 5.08
C LEU A 133 6.22 -7.97 4.88
N LEU A 134 6.27 -7.40 3.69
CA LEU A 134 7.28 -6.41 3.33
C LEU A 134 7.03 -5.07 4.01
N MET A 135 5.77 -4.69 4.18
CA MET A 135 5.40 -3.51 4.94
C MET A 135 5.78 -3.64 6.41
N THR A 136 5.61 -4.82 6.99
CA THR A 136 6.08 -5.10 8.36
C THR A 136 7.59 -5.01 8.45
N ALA A 137 8.32 -5.67 7.53
CA ALA A 137 9.77 -5.60 7.47
C ALA A 137 10.30 -4.16 7.29
N ALA A 138 9.72 -3.40 6.36
CA ALA A 138 10.07 -2.00 6.11
C ALA A 138 9.84 -1.15 7.37
N SER A 139 8.69 -1.33 8.02
CA SER A 139 8.33 -0.64 9.25
C SER A 139 9.30 -0.96 10.39
N THR A 140 9.69 -2.22 10.57
CA THR A 140 10.71 -2.63 11.56
C THR A 140 12.06 -1.99 11.26
N ASN A 141 12.53 -2.02 10.01
CA ASN A 141 13.82 -1.43 9.63
C ASN A 141 13.85 0.09 9.78
N ILE A 142 12.74 0.77 9.52
CA ILE A 142 12.62 2.21 9.75
C ILE A 142 12.58 2.50 11.26
N ALA A 143 11.83 1.70 12.03
CA ALA A 143 11.67 1.88 13.48
C ALA A 143 12.97 1.67 14.25
N THR A 144 13.83 0.70 13.86
CA THR A 144 15.12 0.46 14.53
C THR A 144 16.09 1.63 14.39
N GLU A 145 15.91 2.48 13.38
CA GLU A 145 16.79 3.61 13.08
C GLU A 145 16.28 4.94 13.65
N LEU A 146 15.08 4.97 14.24
CA LEU A 146 14.38 6.19 14.64
C LEU A 146 13.93 6.13 16.11
N THR A 147 13.82 7.31 16.74
CA THR A 147 13.11 7.42 18.02
C THR A 147 11.61 7.26 17.80
N ALA A 148 10.86 6.80 18.81
CA ALA A 148 9.42 6.61 18.71
C ALA A 148 8.66 7.88 18.22
N ALA A 149 9.07 9.06 18.69
CA ALA A 149 8.50 10.33 18.25
C ALA A 149 8.76 10.63 16.77
N SER A 150 9.97 10.32 16.26
CA SER A 150 10.32 10.51 14.85
C SER A 150 9.66 9.45 13.96
N TYR A 151 9.55 8.21 14.44
CA TYR A 151 8.93 7.12 13.71
C TYR A 151 7.47 7.42 13.37
N GLY A 152 6.67 7.89 14.34
CA GLY A 152 5.27 8.27 14.10
C GLY A 152 5.14 9.38 13.05
N LEU A 153 6.04 10.36 13.07
CA LEU A 153 6.05 11.44 12.09
C LEU A 153 6.44 10.98 10.68
N VAL A 154 7.44 10.09 10.57
CA VAL A 154 7.86 9.46 9.31
C VAL A 154 6.75 8.58 8.75
N PHE A 155 6.12 7.76 9.59
CA PHE A 155 4.97 6.95 9.21
C PHE A 155 3.81 7.80 8.66
N GLY A 156 3.43 8.86 9.38
CA GLY A 156 2.37 9.78 8.95
C GLY A 156 2.70 10.47 7.63
N SER A 157 3.94 10.92 7.47
CA SER A 157 4.39 11.58 6.23
C SER A 157 4.44 10.63 5.05
N ASN A 158 4.93 9.41 5.24
CA ASN A 158 4.91 8.39 4.19
C ASN A 158 3.47 8.03 3.79
N THR A 159 2.56 7.91 4.75
CA THR A 159 1.13 7.66 4.50
C THR A 159 0.51 8.80 3.68
N PHE A 160 0.79 10.05 4.06
CA PHE A 160 0.31 11.22 3.33
C PHE A 160 0.83 11.23 1.88
N VAL A 161 2.12 10.94 1.67
CA VAL A 161 2.70 10.84 0.33
C VAL A 161 2.06 9.71 -0.47
N ALA A 162 1.84 8.54 0.14
CA ALA A 162 1.18 7.42 -0.52
C ALA A 162 -0.24 7.77 -0.98
N LEU A 163 -1.03 8.43 -0.12
CA LEU A 163 -2.38 8.90 -0.45
C LEU A 163 -2.35 9.98 -1.54
N LEU A 164 -1.41 10.93 -1.46
CA LEU A 164 -1.25 11.95 -2.49
C LEU A 164 -0.91 11.34 -3.86
N LEU A 165 0.03 10.40 -3.91
CA LEU A 165 0.39 9.67 -5.13
C LEU A 165 -0.80 8.87 -5.66
N GLN A 166 -1.55 8.21 -4.78
CA GLN A 166 -2.77 7.50 -5.14
C GLN A 166 -3.78 8.48 -5.76
N THR A 167 -4.06 9.61 -5.13
CA THR A 167 -5.00 10.61 -5.67
C THR A 167 -4.56 11.11 -7.04
N ILE A 168 -3.27 11.46 -7.21
CA ILE A 168 -2.74 11.91 -8.51
C ILE A 168 -2.94 10.82 -9.57
N LEU A 169 -2.58 9.57 -9.26
CA LEU A 169 -2.71 8.46 -10.19
C LEU A 169 -4.18 8.16 -10.54
N THR A 170 -5.09 8.22 -9.56
CA THR A 170 -6.53 8.06 -9.79
C THR A 170 -7.07 9.17 -10.68
N LEU A 171 -6.69 10.43 -10.46
CA LEU A 171 -7.08 11.54 -11.34
C LEU A 171 -6.57 11.33 -12.77
N ILE A 172 -5.31 10.92 -12.95
CA ILE A 172 -4.74 10.70 -14.29
C ILE A 172 -5.46 9.55 -15.02
N VAL A 173 -5.78 8.46 -14.33
CA VAL A 173 -6.31 7.24 -14.96
C VAL A 173 -7.82 7.29 -15.16
N VAL A 174 -8.56 7.85 -14.20
CA VAL A 174 -10.04 7.81 -14.16
C VAL A 174 -10.70 9.06 -14.74
N ASP A 175 -10.05 10.23 -14.67
CA ASP A 175 -10.65 11.46 -15.19
C ASP A 175 -10.86 11.37 -16.71
N GLU A 176 -12.03 11.82 -17.16
CA GLU A 176 -12.40 11.91 -18.57
C GLU A 176 -11.46 12.85 -19.34
N HIS A 177 -10.84 13.82 -18.66
CA HIS A 177 -9.81 14.70 -19.22
C HIS A 177 -8.38 14.14 -19.11
N GLY A 178 -8.21 12.99 -18.45
CA GLY A 178 -6.95 12.28 -18.27
C GLY A 178 -6.71 11.26 -19.38
N LEU A 179 -6.30 10.03 -19.02
CA LEU A 179 -6.15 8.94 -19.98
C LEU A 179 -7.48 8.33 -20.41
N ALA A 180 -8.59 8.66 -19.72
CA ALA A 180 -9.93 8.10 -19.95
C ALA A 180 -9.87 6.58 -20.19
N LEU A 181 -9.03 5.88 -19.41
CA LEU A 181 -8.77 4.48 -19.66
C LEU A 181 -10.06 3.73 -19.35
N ASP A 182 -10.65 3.15 -20.38
CA ASP A 182 -11.90 2.42 -20.29
C ASP A 182 -11.78 1.38 -19.16
N ILE A 183 -12.52 1.51 -18.07
CA ILE A 183 -12.39 0.59 -16.92
C ILE A 183 -12.90 -0.83 -17.25
N ARG A 184 -13.41 -1.07 -18.48
CA ARG A 184 -14.81 -1.50 -18.70
C ARG A 184 -15.77 -0.47 -18.12
N THR A 185 -15.79 0.71 -18.70
CA THR A 185 -16.62 1.84 -18.26
C THR A 185 -18.10 1.53 -18.52
N GLN A 186 -18.96 2.06 -17.66
CA GLN A 186 -20.44 2.11 -17.74
C GLN A 186 -21.30 1.07 -17.02
N VAL A 187 -20.81 0.09 -16.24
CA VAL A 187 -21.77 -0.87 -15.63
C VAL A 187 -22.76 -0.19 -14.66
N ILE A 188 -22.45 0.98 -14.08
CA ILE A 188 -23.34 1.67 -13.12
C ILE A 188 -23.96 2.98 -13.63
N LEU A 189 -23.42 3.64 -14.68
CA LEU A 189 -24.10 4.82 -15.23
C LEU A 189 -25.35 4.47 -16.07
N GLN A 190 -25.53 3.18 -16.45
CA GLN A 190 -26.64 2.72 -17.28
C GLN A 190 -27.70 1.90 -16.54
N ASP A 191 -27.47 1.51 -15.28
CA ASP A 191 -28.46 0.77 -14.47
C ASP A 191 -29.31 1.71 -13.57
N LYS A 192 -29.06 3.02 -13.63
CA LYS A 192 -29.84 4.05 -12.90
C LYS A 192 -30.11 5.31 -13.73
N LEU A 193 -30.49 5.16 -14.99
CA LEU A 193 -31.25 6.22 -15.67
C LEU A 193 -32.55 5.64 -16.27
N PRO A 194 -33.64 5.72 -15.51
CA PRO A 194 -34.91 6.20 -16.02
C PRO A 194 -35.17 7.56 -15.35
N ASP A 195 -34.76 8.64 -16.01
CA ASP A 195 -35.30 9.97 -15.71
C ASP A 195 -36.46 10.20 -16.70
N ASP A 196 -37.68 9.91 -16.21
CA ASP A 196 -38.89 10.61 -16.64
C ASP A 196 -38.83 12.08 -16.15
#